data_AF-A0A800F522-F1
#
_entry.id   AF-A0A800F522-F1
#
_cell.length_a   1.000
_cell.length_b   1.000
_cell.length_c   1.000
_cell.angle_alpha   90.00
_cell.angle_beta   90.00
_cell.angle_gamma   90.00
#
_symmetry.space_group_name_H-M   'P 1'
#
loop_
_entity.id
_entity.type
_entity.pdbx_description
1 polymer ?
#
loop_
_entity_poly.entity_id
_entity_poly.type
_entity_poly.pdbx_seq_one_letter_code
_entity_poly.pdbx_strand_id
1 'polypeptide(L)'
;MDMVTMRVFDALACGAFVLAEYSDDLARLFEIGTEVESYATLEQLIEKVQHYLDNPAEARTIAYNGRARVLRDHTIAQRLDTMLTTAGLE
;
A
#
# COMPACT_ATOMS: atom_id res chain seq x y z
N MET A 1 8.52 -2.16 16.18
CA MET A 1 7.22 -2.54 15.62
C MET A 1 6.92 -1.44 14.62
N ASP A 2 7.14 -1.74 13.36
CA ASP A 2 6.84 -0.78 12.32
C ASP A 2 5.32 -0.73 12.15
N MET A 3 4.79 0.41 11.73
CA MET A 3 3.35 0.56 11.56
C MET A 3 3.09 1.21 10.22
N VAL A 4 2.36 0.50 9.36
CA VAL A 4 1.83 1.09 8.13
C VAL A 4 0.69 2.03 8.51
N THR A 5 0.91 3.33 8.29
CA THR A 5 -0.09 4.37 8.60
C THR A 5 -1.35 4.20 7.76
N MET A 6 -2.50 4.60 8.31
CA MET A 6 -3.80 4.57 7.59
C MET A 6 -3.75 5.31 6.25
N ARG A 7 -2.91 6.35 6.13
CA ARG A 7 -2.72 7.13 4.92
C ARG A 7 -2.33 6.28 3.69
N VAL A 8 -1.58 5.19 3.88
CA VAL A 8 -1.24 4.28 2.76
C VAL A 8 -2.51 3.62 2.23
N PHE A 9 -3.34 3.07 3.13
CA PHE A 9 -4.60 2.42 2.77
C PHE A 9 -5.59 3.42 2.14
N ASP A 10 -5.75 4.60 2.74
CA ASP A 10 -6.70 5.61 2.27
C ASP A 10 -6.31 6.15 0.88
N ALA A 11 -5.02 6.43 0.67
CA ALA A 11 -4.51 6.89 -0.63
C ALA A 11 -4.70 5.83 -1.72
N LEU A 12 -4.36 4.57 -1.43
CA LEU A 12 -4.55 3.46 -2.36
C LEU A 12 -6.04 3.20 -2.63
N ALA A 13 -6.93 3.29 -1.64
CA ALA A 13 -8.38 3.13 -1.83
C ALA A 13 -8.95 4.17 -2.82
N CYS A 14 -8.41 5.39 -2.79
CA CYS A 14 -8.70 6.48 -3.73
C CYS A 14 -8.04 6.31 -5.11
N GLY A 15 -7.18 5.30 -5.29
CA GLY A 15 -6.47 5.03 -6.56
C GLY A 15 -5.24 5.90 -6.78
N ALA A 16 -4.67 6.48 -5.72
CA ALA A 16 -3.41 7.22 -5.81
C ALA A 16 -2.22 6.26 -5.87
N PHE A 17 -1.17 6.65 -6.62
CA PHE A 17 0.13 6.02 -6.51
C PHE A 17 0.77 6.39 -5.16
N VAL A 18 1.33 5.41 -4.47
CA VAL A 18 1.98 5.59 -3.17
C VAL A 18 3.42 5.12 -3.25
N LEU A 19 4.33 6.03 -2.93
CA LEU A 19 5.75 5.78 -2.68
C LEU A 19 6.00 6.02 -1.18
N ALA A 20 6.27 4.96 -0.43
CA ALA A 20 6.42 5.00 1.02
C ALA A 20 7.81 4.53 1.47
N GLU A 21 8.21 4.85 2.69
CA GLU A 21 9.41 4.26 3.27
C GLU A 21 9.22 2.74 3.42
N TYR A 22 10.25 1.97 3.07
CA TYR A 22 10.23 0.53 3.23
C TYR A 22 10.12 0.15 4.71
N SER A 23 9.27 -0.82 4.99
CA SER A 23 9.24 -1.53 6.26
C SER A 23 8.79 -2.97 6.01
N ASP A 24 9.18 -3.88 6.89
CA ASP A 24 8.78 -5.29 6.76
C ASP A 24 7.26 -5.45 6.86
N ASP A 25 6.58 -4.60 7.62
CA ASP A 25 5.11 -4.59 7.67
C ASP A 25 4.47 -4.11 6.36
N LEU A 26 5.08 -3.15 5.66
CA LEU A 26 4.61 -2.76 4.32
C LEU A 26 4.76 -3.93 3.34
N ALA A 27 5.91 -4.60 3.33
CA ALA A 27 6.17 -5.76 2.48
C ALA A 27 5.34 -7.01 2.85
N ARG A 28 4.90 -7.11 4.09
CA ARG A 28 3.97 -8.17 4.54
C ARG A 28 2.54 -7.90 4.08
N LEU A 29 2.13 -6.64 4.03
CA LEU A 29 0.77 -6.24 3.68
C LEU A 29 0.56 -6.12 2.17
N PHE A 30 1.60 -5.72 1.43
CA PHE A 30 1.54 -5.43 -0.01
C PHE A 30 2.74 -6.01 -0.75
N GLU A 31 2.55 -6.30 -2.03
CA GLU A 31 3.64 -6.64 -2.95
C GLU A 31 4.34 -5.36 -3.45
N ILE A 32 5.60 -5.16 -3.02
CA ILE A 32 6.39 -3.98 -3.38
C ILE A 32 6.71 -3.96 -4.88
N GLY A 33 6.53 -2.81 -5.52
CA GLY A 33 6.71 -2.61 -6.96
C GLY A 33 5.51 -3.03 -7.80
N THR A 34 4.55 -3.75 -7.22
CA THR A 34 3.34 -4.24 -7.92
C THR A 34 2.07 -3.57 -7.39
N GLU A 35 1.89 -3.50 -6.06
CA GLU A 35 0.71 -2.96 -5.38
C GLU A 35 1.00 -1.62 -4.68
N VAL A 36 2.24 -1.40 -4.24
CA VAL A 36 2.74 -0.16 -3.62
C VAL A 36 4.21 -0.03 -3.94
N GLU A 37 4.75 1.19 -4.01
CA GLU A 37 6.19 1.39 -4.17
C GLU A 37 6.84 1.81 -2.84
N SER A 38 8.11 1.44 -2.66
CA SER A 38 8.89 1.80 -1.48
C SER A 38 10.29 2.33 -1.77
N TYR A 39 10.89 3.01 -0.80
CA TYR A 39 12.29 3.44 -0.80
C TYR A 39 12.93 3.17 0.57
N ALA A 40 14.23 2.93 0.61
CA ALA A 40 14.98 2.75 1.86
C ALA A 40 16.01 3.86 2.11
N THR A 41 16.26 4.71 1.11
CA THR A 41 17.22 5.83 1.17
C THR A 41 16.66 7.06 0.48
N LEU A 42 17.22 8.23 0.79
CA LEU A 42 16.85 9.48 0.15
C LEU A 42 17.17 9.46 -1.35
N GLU A 43 18.29 8.85 -1.72
CA GLU A 43 18.73 8.70 -3.11
C GLU A 43 17.70 7.88 -3.91
N GLN A 44 17.25 6.74 -3.37
CA GLN A 44 16.20 5.94 -3.98
C GLN A 44 14.86 6.67 -4.07
N LEU A 45 14.50 7.47 -3.06
CA LEU A 45 13.30 8.30 -3.10
C LEU A 45 13.35 9.27 -4.28
N ILE A 46 14.46 10.00 -4.44
CA ILE A 46 14.64 10.98 -5.51
C ILE A 46 14.61 10.29 -6.88
N GLU A 47 15.34 9.19 -7.04
CA GLU A 47 15.38 8.41 -8.28
C GLU A 47 13.98 7.91 -8.67
N LYS A 48 13.24 7.31 -7.74
CA LYS A 48 11.90 6.78 -8.01
C LYS A 48 10.89 7.88 -8.29
N VAL A 49 10.98 9.02 -7.61
CA VAL A 49 10.13 10.19 -7.93
C VAL A 49 10.36 10.63 -9.37
N GLN A 50 11.61 10.75 -9.81
CA GLN A 50 11.92 11.10 -11.20
C GLN A 50 11.42 10.04 -12.18
N HIS A 51 11.71 8.76 -11.91
CA HIS A 51 11.28 7.63 -12.74
C HIS A 51 9.77 7.60 -12.96
N TYR A 52 8.96 7.73 -11.91
CA TYR A 52 7.50 7.66 -12.03
C TYR A 52 6.85 8.93 -12.58
N LEU A 53 7.52 10.08 -12.49
CA LEU A 53 7.12 11.29 -13.21
C LEU A 53 7.30 11.11 -14.73
N ASP A 54 8.39 10.46 -15.16
CA ASP A 54 8.66 10.17 -16.57
C ASP A 54 7.84 8.95 -17.08
N ASN A 55 7.44 8.04 -16.19
CA ASN A 55 6.70 6.82 -16.50
C ASN A 55 5.31 6.76 -15.79
N PRO A 56 4.40 7.72 -16.06
CA PRO A 56 3.14 7.81 -15.33
C PRO A 56 2.18 6.63 -15.61
N ALA A 57 2.38 5.88 -16.70
CA ALA A 57 1.61 4.67 -16.97
C ALA A 57 1.94 3.55 -15.98
N GLU A 58 3.22 3.38 -15.63
CA GLU A 58 3.67 2.41 -14.64
C GLU A 58 3.11 2.74 -13.26
N ALA A 59 3.21 4.02 -12.84
CA ALA A 59 2.65 4.50 -11.59
C ALA A 59 1.13 4.24 -11.49
N ARG A 60 0.39 4.44 -12.59
CA ARG A 60 -1.05 4.15 -12.66
C ARG A 60 -1.36 2.66 -12.51
N THR A 61 -0.55 1.79 -13.10
CA THR A 61 -0.71 0.33 -12.94
C THR A 61 -0.51 -0.07 -11.49
N ILE A 62 0.54 0.42 -10.82
CA ILE A 62 0.80 0.14 -9.41
C ILE A 62 -0.36 0.65 -8.55
N ALA A 63 -0.83 1.88 -8.78
CA ALA A 63 -1.96 2.46 -8.05
C ALA A 63 -3.26 1.66 -8.22
N TYR A 64 -3.53 1.15 -9.44
CA TYR A 64 -4.68 0.31 -9.73
C TYR A 64 -4.63 -1.01 -8.94
N ASN A 65 -3.48 -1.68 -8.95
CA ASN A 65 -3.26 -2.92 -8.23
C ASN A 65 -3.37 -2.72 -6.70
N GLY A 66 -2.75 -1.65 -6.18
CA GLY A 66 -2.84 -1.30 -4.76
C GLY A 66 -4.26 -0.98 -4.32
N ARG A 67 -5.04 -0.28 -5.15
CA ARG A 67 -6.47 -0.06 -4.89
C ARG A 67 -7.23 -1.38 -4.82
N ALA A 68 -7.02 -2.27 -5.79
CA ALA A 68 -7.66 -3.58 -5.80
C ALA A 68 -7.30 -4.39 -4.54
N ARG A 69 -6.05 -4.36 -4.11
CA ARG A 69 -5.58 -4.98 -2.87
C ARG A 69 -6.29 -4.43 -1.64
N VAL A 70 -6.38 -3.10 -1.49
CA VAL A 70 -7.04 -2.48 -0.32
C VAL A 70 -8.53 -2.84 -0.25
N LEU A 71 -9.23 -2.77 -1.39
CA LEU A 71 -10.66 -3.10 -1.44
C LEU A 71 -10.92 -4.60 -1.21
N ARG A 72 -9.95 -5.46 -1.53
CA ARG A 72 -10.06 -6.91 -1.35
C ARG A 72 -9.70 -7.36 0.06
N ASP A 73 -8.73 -6.76 0.74
CA ASP A 73 -8.16 -7.34 1.96
C ASP A 73 -8.10 -6.39 3.16
N HIS A 74 -8.29 -5.08 2.96
CA HIS A 74 -7.94 -4.08 3.98
C HIS A 74 -9.08 -3.11 4.33
N THR A 75 -10.31 -3.44 3.95
CA THR A 75 -11.48 -2.65 4.37
C THR A 75 -11.72 -2.79 5.88
N ILE A 76 -12.34 -1.77 6.49
CA ILE A 76 -12.72 -1.82 7.90
C ILE A 76 -13.71 -2.96 8.17
N ALA A 77 -14.62 -3.23 7.23
CA ALA A 77 -15.57 -4.33 7.35
C ALA A 77 -14.88 -5.69 7.51
N GLN A 78 -13.85 -5.96 6.71
CA GLN A 78 -13.08 -7.22 6.79
C GLN A 78 -12.25 -7.34 8.07
N ARG A 79 -11.71 -6.21 8.53
CA ARG A 79 -11.00 -6.18 9.82
C ARG A 79 -11.97 -6.44 10.97
N LEU A 80 -13.19 -5.91 10.91
CA LEU A 80 -14.22 -6.15 11.91
C LEU A 80 -14.64 -7.63 11.94
N ASP A 81 -14.91 -8.22 10.79
CA ASP A 81 -15.21 -9.66 10.63
C ASP A 81 -14.09 -10.52 11.24
N THR A 82 -12.82 -10.20 10.93
CA THR A 82 -11.67 -10.87 11.55
C THR A 82 -11.66 -10.73 13.08
N MET A 83 -11.94 -9.53 13.60
CA MET A 83 -11.97 -9.28 15.05
C MET A 83 -13.10 -10.06 15.74
N LEU A 84 -14.30 -10.08 15.16
CA LEU A 84 -15.46 -10.76 15.71
C LEU A 84 -15.28 -12.28 15.68
N THR A 85 -14.85 -12.84 14.55
CA THR A 85 -14.45 -14.24 14.43
C THR A 85 -13.36 -14.62 15.44
N THR A 86 -12.32 -13.80 15.61
CA THR A 86 -11.23 -14.07 16.57
C THR A 86 -11.71 -14.01 18.02
N ALA A 87 -12.70 -13.15 18.32
CA ALA A 87 -13.31 -13.02 19.64
C ALA A 87 -14.37 -14.10 19.94
N GLY A 88 -14.73 -14.94 18.95
CA GLY A 88 -15.81 -15.93 19.07
C GLY A 88 -17.21 -15.33 19.12
N LEU A 89 -17.39 -14.16 18.49
CA LEU A 89 -18.64 -13.40 18.45
C LEU A 89 -19.42 -13.57 17.13
N GLU A 90 -18.91 -14.43 16.23
CA GLU A 90 -19.51 -14.86 14.97
C GLU A 90 -19.55 -16.38 14.88
#